data_AF-A0A962I6M8-F1
#
_entry.id   AF-A0A962I6M8-F1
#
_cell.length_a   1.000
_cell.length_b   1.000
_cell.length_c   1.000
_cell.angle_alpha   90.00
_cell.angle_beta   90.00
_cell.angle_gamma   90.00
#
_symmetry.space_group_name_H-M   'P 1'
#
loop_
_entity.id
_entity.type
_entity.pdbx_description
1 polymer ?
#
loop_
_entity_poly.entity_id
_entity_poly.type
_entity_poly.pdbx_seq_one_letter_code
_entity_poly.pdbx_strand_id
1 'polypeptide(L)'
;MQNTPELLAIVPSADGIIVSGLLDSLPNTDYELLLCGQSAATASGFGGCERILLRGEPLHTDASGQASFSVNIGDLPPDVSLVSAGVARLDPGGGRESSELSAMLPVAALPDPLFADGFE
;
A
#
# COMPACT_ATOMS: atom_id res chain seq x y z
N MET A 1 -5.02 8.73 -15.80
CA MET A 1 -3.64 8.21 -15.76
C MET A 1 -2.92 8.86 -14.59
N GLN A 2 -3.01 8.23 -13.42
CA GLN A 2 -2.23 8.56 -12.23
C GLN A 2 -1.13 7.51 -12.08
N ASN A 3 0.14 7.88 -12.32
CA ASN A 3 1.24 6.92 -12.18
C ASN A 3 1.46 6.50 -10.70
N THR A 4 0.79 7.18 -9.77
CA THR A 4 0.75 6.89 -8.33
C THR A 4 -0.40 5.95 -7.98
N PRO A 5 -0.18 4.88 -7.20
CA PRO A 5 -1.27 4.06 -6.71
C PRO A 5 -2.15 4.84 -5.72
N GLU A 6 -3.42 4.50 -5.66
CA GLU A 6 -4.38 4.98 -4.68
C GLU A 6 -4.67 3.85 -3.67
N LEU A 7 -4.34 4.09 -2.40
CA LEU A 7 -4.73 3.16 -1.34
C LEU A 7 -6.23 3.32 -1.07
N LEU A 8 -6.94 2.20 -0.94
CA LEU A 8 -8.37 2.16 -0.65
C LEU A 8 -8.64 1.80 0.82
N ALA A 9 -7.96 0.78 1.33
CA ALA A 9 -8.15 0.32 2.70
C ALA A 9 -6.91 -0.40 3.24
N ILE A 10 -6.69 -0.23 4.54
CA ILE A 10 -5.67 -0.96 5.32
C ILE A 10 -6.41 -1.56 6.51
N VAL A 11 -6.64 -2.87 6.47
CA VAL A 11 -7.48 -3.56 7.45
C VAL A 11 -6.72 -4.69 8.12
N PRO A 12 -6.91 -4.90 9.43
CA PRO A 12 -6.33 -6.03 10.11
C PRO A 12 -7.07 -7.33 9.73
N SER A 13 -6.35 -8.44 9.78
CA SER A 13 -6.78 -9.81 9.50
C SER A 13 -6.17 -10.76 10.53
N ALA A 14 -6.63 -12.01 10.54
CA ALA A 14 -6.11 -13.03 11.47
C ALA A 14 -4.60 -13.29 11.31
N ASP A 15 -4.07 -13.08 10.10
CA ASP A 15 -2.69 -13.35 9.72
C ASP A 15 -1.88 -12.05 9.41
N GLY A 16 -2.30 -10.89 9.92
CA GLY A 16 -1.58 -9.61 9.75
C GLY A 16 -2.44 -8.47 9.24
N ILE A 17 -1.86 -7.58 8.43
CA ILE A 17 -2.55 -6.44 7.82
C ILE A 17 -2.75 -6.64 6.31
N ILE A 18 -3.97 -6.46 5.84
CA ILE A 18 -4.31 -6.43 4.42
C ILE A 18 -4.33 -4.98 3.93
N VAL A 19 -3.52 -4.70 2.91
CA VAL A 19 -3.48 -3.41 2.23
C VAL A 19 -4.08 -3.59 0.84
N SER A 20 -5.07 -2.76 0.50
CA SER A 20 -5.77 -2.82 -0.78
C SER A 20 -5.81 -1.45 -1.44
N GLY A 21 -5.75 -1.46 -2.77
CA GLY A 21 -5.64 -0.24 -3.57
C GLY A 21 -5.84 -0.46 -5.06
N LEU A 22 -5.74 0.63 -5.80
CA LEU A 22 -5.85 0.70 -7.25
C LEU A 22 -4.62 1.39 -7.84
N LEU A 23 -4.31 1.05 -9.08
CA LEU A 23 -3.33 1.73 -9.92
C LEU A 23 -4.00 2.05 -11.26
N ASP A 24 -3.91 3.30 -11.70
CA ASP A 24 -4.40 3.76 -13.01
C ASP A 24 -3.22 4.31 -13.82
N SER A 25 -2.50 3.44 -14.53
CA SER A 25 -1.28 3.83 -15.26
C SER A 25 -1.29 3.30 -16.69
N LEU A 26 -0.13 3.16 -17.33
CA LEU A 26 -0.05 2.73 -18.73
C LEU A 26 -0.69 1.35 -18.90
N PRO A 27 -1.53 1.13 -19.94
CA PRO A 27 -2.17 -0.16 -20.17
C PRO A 27 -1.17 -1.28 -20.48
N ASN A 28 -1.53 -2.51 -20.11
CA ASN A 28 -0.75 -3.72 -20.34
C ASN A 28 0.73 -3.60 -19.89
N THR A 29 0.95 -2.93 -18.76
CA THR A 29 2.28 -2.62 -18.24
C THR A 29 2.48 -3.25 -16.86
N ASP A 30 3.66 -3.84 -16.66
CA ASP A 30 4.09 -4.44 -15.41
C ASP A 30 4.75 -3.41 -14.48
N TYR A 31 4.41 -3.50 -13.20
CA TYR A 31 4.91 -2.65 -12.12
C TYR A 31 5.31 -3.50 -10.91
N GLU A 32 6.23 -2.99 -10.10
CA GLU A 32 6.50 -3.48 -8.75
C GLU A 32 5.86 -2.54 -7.73
N LEU A 33 5.02 -3.09 -6.85
CA LEU A 33 4.47 -2.37 -5.72
C LEU A 33 5.53 -2.20 -4.62
N LEU A 34 5.54 -1.00 -4.04
CA LEU A 34 6.26 -0.65 -2.83
C LEU A 34 5.24 -0.15 -1.80
N LEU A 35 5.22 -0.76 -0.62
CA LEU A 35 4.46 -0.25 0.53
C LEU A 35 5.42 0.24 1.59
N CYS A 36 5.17 1.45 2.06
CA CYS A 36 6.00 2.17 3.01
C CYS A 36 5.21 2.49 4.27
N GLY A 37 5.78 2.18 5.43
CA GLY A 37 5.24 2.48 6.75
C GLY A 37 5.82 3.75 7.33
N GLN A 38 4.98 4.49 8.07
CA GLN A 38 5.35 5.69 8.79
C GLN A 38 4.72 5.73 10.19
N SER A 39 5.46 6.33 11.12
CA SER A 39 5.04 6.54 12.50
C SER A 39 4.16 7.76 12.69
N ALA A 40 4.34 8.77 11.84
CA ALA A 40 3.59 10.01 11.84
C ALA A 40 3.40 10.55 10.41
N ALA A 41 2.36 11.37 10.24
CA ALA A 41 2.09 11.98 8.95
C ALA A 41 3.18 13.00 8.59
N THR A 42 3.65 12.96 7.35
CA THR A 42 4.46 14.03 6.77
C THR A 42 3.64 15.32 6.67
N ALA A 43 4.32 16.47 6.74
CA ALA A 43 3.66 17.79 6.64
C ALA A 43 2.89 17.99 5.31
N SER A 44 3.25 17.24 4.27
CA SER A 44 2.58 17.23 2.96
C SER A 44 1.38 16.30 2.88
N GLY A 45 1.23 15.32 3.79
CA GLY A 45 0.22 14.26 3.68
C GLY A 45 0.56 13.17 2.64
N PHE A 46 1.69 13.31 1.96
CA PHE A 46 2.21 12.37 0.96
C PHE A 46 3.64 11.96 1.30
N GLY A 47 3.98 10.72 0.92
CA GLY A 47 5.34 10.29 0.59
C GLY A 47 6.46 10.45 1.61
N GLY A 48 6.39 9.72 2.72
CA GLY A 48 7.59 9.26 3.40
C GLY A 48 7.70 7.74 3.39
N CYS A 49 8.94 7.24 3.45
CA CYS A 49 9.21 5.82 3.61
C CYS A 49 10.22 5.65 4.75
N GLU A 50 9.72 5.61 5.98
CA GLU A 50 10.54 5.33 7.16
C GLU A 50 10.87 3.83 7.26
N ARG A 51 9.92 2.99 6.86
CA ARG A 51 10.01 1.54 6.83
C ARG A 51 9.50 1.00 5.51
N ILE A 52 10.20 0.04 4.93
CA ILE A 52 9.68 -0.75 3.80
C ILE A 52 8.87 -1.91 4.41
N LEU A 53 7.56 -1.93 4.14
CA LEU A 53 6.66 -3.00 4.59
C LEU A 53 6.59 -4.13 3.57
N LEU A 54 6.58 -3.77 2.28
CA LEU A 54 6.57 -4.71 1.18
C LEU A 54 7.24 -4.08 -0.04
N ARG A 55 7.97 -4.87 -0.81
CA ARG A 55 8.61 -4.43 -2.04
C ARG A 55 8.68 -5.58 -3.05
N GLY A 56 8.34 -5.27 -4.30
CA GLY A 56 8.52 -6.21 -5.42
C GLY A 56 7.31 -7.10 -5.68
N GLU A 57 6.15 -6.79 -5.09
CA GLU A 57 4.92 -7.48 -5.48
C GLU A 57 4.54 -7.04 -6.89
N PRO A 58 4.41 -7.98 -7.85
CA PRO A 58 4.12 -7.64 -9.23
C PRO A 58 2.65 -7.18 -9.39
N LEU A 59 2.47 -6.09 -10.13
CA LEU A 59 1.17 -5.58 -10.55
C LEU A 59 1.14 -5.47 -12.07
N HIS A 60 0.09 -6.02 -12.68
CA HIS A 60 -0.15 -5.92 -14.11
C HIS A 60 -1.42 -5.11 -14.37
N THR A 61 -1.27 -4.03 -15.14
CA THR A 61 -2.40 -3.20 -15.57
C THR A 61 -3.09 -3.82 -16.78
N ASP A 62 -4.41 -3.76 -16.82
CA ASP A 62 -5.21 -4.28 -17.92
C ASP A 62 -5.15 -3.38 -19.17
N ALA A 63 -5.94 -3.73 -20.19
CA ALA A 63 -6.03 -2.97 -21.44
C ALA A 63 -6.56 -1.54 -21.27
N SER A 64 -7.19 -1.23 -20.13
CA SER A 64 -7.64 0.12 -19.76
C SER A 64 -6.62 0.89 -18.92
N GLY A 65 -5.50 0.27 -18.51
CA GLY A 65 -4.52 0.90 -17.63
C GLY A 65 -4.78 0.68 -16.15
N GLN A 66 -5.75 -0.15 -15.79
CA GLN A 66 -6.15 -0.34 -14.40
C GLN A 66 -5.59 -1.63 -13.81
N ALA A 67 -5.14 -1.57 -12.57
CA ALA A 67 -4.84 -2.73 -11.74
C ALA A 67 -5.43 -2.52 -10.34
N SER A 68 -5.91 -3.59 -9.72
CA SER A 68 -6.28 -3.62 -8.30
C SER A 68 -5.35 -4.55 -7.55
N PHE A 69 -5.03 -4.23 -6.30
CA PHE A 69 -4.22 -5.09 -5.46
C PHE A 69 -4.82 -5.26 -4.07
N SER A 70 -4.52 -6.41 -3.46
CA SER A 70 -4.85 -6.74 -2.08
C SER A 70 -3.75 -7.65 -1.56
N VAL A 71 -2.86 -7.09 -0.75
CA VAL A 71 -1.64 -7.76 -0.27
C VAL A 71 -1.67 -7.90 1.24
N ASN A 72 -1.26 -9.06 1.76
CA ASN A 72 -1.01 -9.23 3.18
C ASN A 72 0.45 -8.86 3.47
N ILE A 73 0.67 -7.82 4.28
CA ILE A 73 2.01 -7.39 4.69
C ILE A 73 2.50 -8.05 5.98
N GLY A 74 1.70 -8.96 6.54
CA GLY A 74 1.97 -9.65 7.79
C GLY A 74 1.83 -8.74 9.01
N ASP A 75 2.66 -8.99 10.02
CA ASP A 75 2.70 -8.17 11.22
C ASP A 75 3.22 -6.76 10.94
N LEU A 76 2.46 -5.78 11.41
CA LEU A 76 2.88 -4.39 11.29
C LEU A 76 3.85 -4.04 12.43
N PRO A 77 4.99 -3.37 12.14
CA PRO A 77 5.86 -2.87 13.19
C PRO A 77 5.09 -1.93 14.14
N PRO A 78 5.34 -1.98 15.46
CA PRO A 78 4.56 -1.22 16.44
C PRO A 78 4.74 0.30 16.31
N ASP A 79 5.80 0.74 15.64
CA ASP A 79 6.07 2.14 15.32
C ASP A 79 5.36 2.62 14.04
N VAL A 80 4.64 1.77 13.31
CA VAL A 80 3.95 2.14 12.08
C VAL A 80 2.45 2.34 12.34
N SER A 81 1.94 3.52 11.98
CA SER A 81 0.53 3.89 12.11
C SER A 81 -0.11 4.29 10.77
N LEU A 82 0.74 4.60 9.77
CA LEU A 82 0.36 5.09 8.46
C LEU A 82 1.07 4.28 7.37
N VAL A 83 0.39 4.04 6.26
CA VAL A 83 0.97 3.39 5.08
C VAL A 83 0.79 4.25 3.84
N SER A 84 1.82 4.31 3.01
CA SER A 84 1.79 4.88 1.66
C SER A 84 2.21 3.81 0.65
N ALA A 85 1.79 3.99 -0.60
CA ALA A 85 2.10 3.08 -1.71
C ALA A 85 2.84 3.82 -2.82
N GLY A 86 3.81 3.16 -3.44
CA GLY A 86 4.44 3.60 -4.68
C GLY A 86 4.53 2.43 -5.64
N VAL A 87 4.79 2.73 -6.91
CA VAL A 87 5.06 1.70 -7.92
C VAL A 87 6.32 2.03 -8.70
N ALA A 88 7.02 1.02 -9.18
CA ALA A 88 8.09 1.18 -10.16
C ALA A 88 7.76 0.38 -11.40
N ARG A 89 7.80 1.01 -12.58
CA ARG A 89 7.58 0.32 -13.84
C ARG A 89 8.72 -0.67 -14.09
N LEU A 90 8.36 -1.87 -14.55
CA LEU A 90 9.28 -2.90 -15.00
C LEU A 90 9.38 -2.81 -16.53
N ASP A 91 10.28 -1.96 -17.04
CA ASP A 91 10.56 -1.98 -18.47
C ASP A 91 11.48 -3.17 -18.81
N PRO A 92 11.11 -4.03 -19.78
CA PRO A 92 12.01 -5.09 -20.27
C PRO A 92 13.30 -4.54 -20.92
N GLY A 93 13.35 -3.22 -21.21
CA GLY A 93 14.53 -2.51 -21.70
C GLY A 93 15.46 -1.94 -20.62
N GLY A 94 15.17 -2.17 -19.33
CA GLY A 94 16.04 -1.78 -18.21
C GLY A 94 15.83 -0.37 -17.64
N GLY A 95 14.85 0.38 -18.15
CA GLY A 95 14.36 1.61 -17.49
C GLY A 95 13.58 1.25 -16.21
N ARG A 96 13.84 1.96 -15.12
CA ARG A 96 13.06 1.84 -13.88
C ARG A 96 12.50 3.22 -13.56
N GLU A 97 11.29 3.47 -14.03
CA GLU A 97 10.55 4.69 -13.72
C GLU A 97 9.78 4.45 -12.41
N SER A 98 10.20 5.08 -11.32
CA SER A 98 9.47 5.07 -10.05
C SER A 98 8.43 6.18 -10.03
N SER A 99 7.24 5.86 -9.55
CA SER A 99 6.24 6.85 -9.18
C SER A 99 6.60 7.55 -7.87
N GLU A 100 6.03 8.73 -7.67
CA GLU A 100 5.83 9.31 -6.34
C GLU A 100 5.01 8.36 -5.44
N LEU A 101 5.07 8.59 -4.13
CA LEU A 101 4.28 7.86 -3.14
C LEU A 101 2.87 8.44 -3.01
N SER A 102 1.90 7.57 -2.74
CA SER A 102 0.49 7.89 -2.54
C SER A 102 0.27 8.76 -1.29
N ALA A 103 -0.97 9.23 -1.14
CA ALA A 103 -1.44 9.72 0.15
C ALA A 103 -1.27 8.61 1.21
N MET A 104 -0.93 9.01 2.43
CA MET A 104 -0.89 8.09 3.56
C MET A 104 -2.31 7.75 4.01
N LEU A 105 -2.57 6.46 4.24
CA LEU A 105 -3.77 6.01 4.93
C LEU A 105 -3.41 5.46 6.33
N PRO A 106 -4.24 5.73 7.35
CA PRO A 106 -4.10 5.09 8.65
C PRO A 106 -4.45 3.61 8.57
N VAL A 107 -3.73 2.81 9.32
CA VAL A 107 -4.09 1.41 9.55
C VAL A 107 -5.39 1.40 10.35
N ALA A 108 -6.43 0.73 9.86
CA ALA A 108 -7.65 0.59 10.63
C ALA A 108 -7.32 -0.14 11.94
N ALA A 109 -7.71 0.47 13.07
CA ALA A 109 -7.53 -0.18 14.36
C ALA A 109 -8.35 -1.47 14.38
N LEU A 110 -7.77 -2.54 14.94
CA LEU A 110 -8.58 -3.66 15.42
C LEU A 110 -9.61 -3.08 16.41
N PRO A 111 -10.88 -3.50 16.37
CA PRO A 111 -11.78 -3.18 17.46
C PRO A 111 -11.11 -3.67 18.75
N ASP A 112 -10.98 -2.77 19.74
CA ASP A 112 -10.36 -3.11 21.02
C ASP A 112 -10.95 -4.44 21.53
N PRO A 113 -10.13 -5.45 21.88
CA PRO A 113 -10.65 -6.70 22.43
C PRO A 113 -11.41 -6.49 23.75
N LEU A 114 -11.32 -5.30 24.34
CA LEU A 114 -12.06 -4.87 25.52
C LEU A 114 -13.59 -4.84 25.33
N PHE A 115 -14.11 -5.04 24.11
CA PHE A 115 -15.54 -5.23 23.86
C PHE A 115 -15.93 -6.65 23.41
N ALA A 116 -14.99 -7.59 23.32
CA ALA A 116 -15.27 -8.97 22.90
C ALA A 116 -15.70 -9.88 24.07
N ASP A 117 -15.38 -9.50 25.31
CA ASP A 117 -15.91 -10.16 26.50
C ASP A 117 -17.23 -9.48 26.92
N GLY A 118 -18.28 -9.76 26.14
CA GLY A 118 -19.64 -9.50 26.59
C GLY A 118 -19.86 -10.12 27.97
N PHE A 119 -20.25 -9.26 28.91
CA PHE A 119 -20.57 -9.54 30.31
C PHE A 119 -21.54 -10.73 30.49
N GLU A 120 -21.41 -11.37 31.66
CA GLU A 120 -22.20 -12.47 32.24
C GLU A 120 -23.70 -12.53 31.89
#